data_AF-A0A5N9G3U6-F1
#
_entry.id   AF-A0A5N9G3U6-F1
#
_cell.length_a   1.000
_cell.length_b   1.000
_cell.length_c   1.000
_cell.angle_alpha   90.00
_cell.angle_beta   90.00
_cell.angle_gamma   90.00
#
_symmetry.space_group_name_H-M   'P 1'
#
loop_
_entity.id
_entity.type
_entity.pdbx_description
1 polymer ?
#
loop_
_entity_poly.entity_id
_entity_poly.type
_entity_poly.pdbx_seq_one_letter_code
_entity_poly.pdbx_strand_id
1 'polypeptide(L)' 'MNDEVQIESDCMHYWVIDEPNGPTSAGVCKNCGQIQEFRNSIQGSGWDRDGGRGRRARRARS' A
#
# COMPACT_ATOMS: atom_id res chain seq x y z
N MET A 1 -12.43 -18.94 -27.82
CA MET A 1 -12.60 -19.23 -26.39
C MET A 1 -13.00 -17.92 -25.74
N ASN A 2 -14.14 -17.90 -25.04
CA ASN A 2 -14.77 -16.69 -24.55
C ASN A 2 -14.08 -16.27 -23.25
N ASP A 3 -13.14 -15.32 -23.31
CA ASP A 3 -12.65 -14.63 -22.12
C ASP A 3 -13.78 -13.72 -21.63
N GLU A 4 -14.65 -14.30 -20.81
CA GLU A 4 -15.70 -13.60 -20.08
C GLU A 4 -15.04 -12.64 -19.10
N VAL A 5 -14.83 -11.41 -19.59
CA VAL A 5 -14.43 -10.26 -18.78
C VAL A 5 -15.55 -10.05 -17.76
N GLN A 6 -15.32 -10.56 -16.54
CA GLN A 6 -16.12 -10.30 -15.36
C GLN A 6 -16.15 -8.78 -15.17
N ILE A 7 -17.28 -8.17 -15.53
CA ILE A 7 -17.55 -6.77 -15.29
C ILE A 7 -17.70 -6.65 -13.78
N GLU A 8 -16.61 -6.29 -13.09
CA GLU A 8 -16.66 -5.85 -11.70
C GLU A 8 -17.52 -4.59 -11.67
N SER A 9 -18.83 -4.82 -11.51
CA SER A 9 -19.80 -3.88 -10.97
C SER A 9 -19.10 -3.03 -9.94
N ASP A 10 -19.17 -1.69 -10.06
CA ASP A 10 -18.57 -0.69 -9.17
C ASP A 10 -18.72 -1.10 -7.70
N CYS A 11 -17.81 -1.94 -7.24
CA CYS A 11 -17.83 -2.49 -5.91
C CYS A 11 -16.97 -1.53 -5.12
N MET A 12 -17.60 -0.73 -4.26
CA MET A 12 -16.86 0.02 -3.27
C MET A 12 -16.26 -1.00 -2.30
N HIS A 13 -15.05 -1.47 -2.61
CA HIS A 13 -14.41 -2.55 -1.87
C HIS A 13 -14.03 -2.06 -0.48
N TYR A 14 -14.82 -2.43 0.52
CA TYR A 14 -14.49 -2.20 1.91
C TYR A 14 -13.57 -3.32 2.39
N TRP A 15 -12.26 -3.10 2.25
CA TRP A 15 -11.23 -4.06 2.64
C TRP A 15 -11.10 -4.16 4.15
N VAL A 16 -11.30 -5.37 4.68
CA VAL A 16 -11.06 -5.72 6.08
C VAL A 16 -9.78 -6.54 6.12
N ILE A 17 -8.70 -5.92 6.58
CA ILE A 17 -7.37 -6.53 6.69
C ILE A 17 -7.23 -7.13 8.09
N ASP A 18 -6.91 -8.42 8.15
CA ASP A 18 -6.75 -9.16 9.41
C ASP A 18 -5.41 -8.85 10.09
N GLU A 19 -5.19 -9.40 11.30
CA GLU A 19 -3.98 -9.18 12.08
C GLU A 19 -2.72 -9.46 11.26
N PRO A 20 -1.65 -8.65 11.45
CA PRO A 20 -0.45 -8.76 10.64
C PRO A 20 0.25 -10.10 10.86
N ASN A 21 0.01 -11.06 9.97
CA ASN A 21 0.70 -12.35 9.92
C ASN A 21 2.06 -12.24 9.22
N GLY A 22 2.86 -11.24 9.62
CA GLY A 22 4.21 -11.02 9.10
C GLY A 22 4.30 -9.93 8.01
N PRO A 23 5.06 -10.16 6.91
CA PRO A 23 5.34 -9.14 5.89
C PRO A 23 4.15 -8.83 4.98
N THR A 24 3.15 -9.72 4.94
CA THR A 24 1.89 -9.56 4.25
C THR A 24 0.73 -9.87 5.19
N SER A 25 -0.45 -9.38 4.83
CA SER A 25 -1.70 -9.56 5.57
C SER A 25 -2.80 -9.80 4.56
N ALA A 26 -3.65 -10.79 4.81
CA ALA A 26 -4.80 -11.03 3.95
C ALA A 26 -5.90 -10.01 4.28
N GLY A 27 -6.46 -9.40 3.25
CA GLY A 27 -7.63 -8.54 3.34
C GLY A 27 -8.80 -9.15 2.58
N VAL A 28 -9.97 -9.13 3.20
CA VAL A 28 -11.21 -9.57 2.56
C VAL A 28 -12.14 -8.37 2.35
N CYS A 29 -12.69 -8.24 1.15
CA CYS A 29 -13.69 -7.24 0.87
C CYS A 29 -15.00 -7.64 1.54
N LYS A 30 -15.55 -6.78 2.40
CA LYS A 30 -16.84 -7.02 3.06
C LYS A 30 -18.02 -7.01 2.09
N ASN A 31 -17.88 -6.33 0.95
CA ASN A 31 -18.97 -6.11 0.00
C ASN A 31 -19.10 -7.25 -1.00
N CYS A 32 -17.98 -7.75 -1.54
CA CYS A 32 -17.96 -8.80 -2.56
C CYS A 32 -17.29 -10.10 -2.11
N GLY A 33 -16.66 -10.12 -0.92
CA GLY A 33 -15.94 -11.30 -0.42
C GLY A 33 -14.59 -11.56 -1.11
N GLN A 34 -14.13 -10.66 -1.98
CA GLN A 34 -12.85 -10.80 -2.67
C GLN A 34 -11.71 -10.80 -1.65
N ILE A 35 -10.75 -11.73 -1.81
CA ILE A 35 -9.59 -11.85 -0.93
C ILE A 35 -8.37 -11.30 -1.67
N GLN A 36 -7.66 -10.36 -1.07
CA GLN A 36 -6.46 -9.74 -1.62
C GLN A 36 -5.36 -9.66 -0.55
N GLU A 37 -4.11 -9.92 -0.95
CA GLU A 37 -2.97 -9.85 -0.04
C GLU A 37 -2.37 -8.45 -0.02
N PHE A 38 -2.33 -7.83 1.16
CA PHE A 38 -1.75 -6.52 1.41
C PHE A 38 -0.36 -6.68 2.00
N ARG A 39 0.60 -5.87 1.55
CA ARG A 39 1.96 -5.87 2.11
C ARG A 39 2.01 -4.95 3.33
N ASN A 40 2.42 -5.50 4.47
CA ASN A 40 2.52 -4.78 5.75
C ASN A 40 3.68 -3.77 5.77
N SER A 41 4.77 -4.06 5.04
CA SER A 41 5.88 -3.12 4.86
C SER A 41 6.08 -2.80 3.39
N ILE A 42 6.01 -1.51 3.04
CA ILE A 42 6.48 -1.04 1.75
C ILE A 42 7.94 -0.58 1.95
N GLN A 43 8.90 -1.42 1.54
CA GLN A 43 10.30 -1.01 1.54
C GLN A 43 10.50 0.02 0.41
N GLY A 44 10.80 1.27 0.79
CA GLY A 44 11.09 2.35 -0.17
C GLY A 44 9.90 3.23 -0.59
N SER A 45 8.74 3.11 0.06
CA SER A 45 7.69 4.12 -0.10
C SER A 45 8.20 5.49 0.33
N GLY A 46 7.97 6.49 -0.51
CA GLY A 46 8.54 7.84 -0.39
C GLY A 46 8.18 8.65 0.87
N TRP A 47 7.58 8.04 1.91
CA TRP A 47 7.45 8.65 3.24
C TRP A 47 8.78 8.70 4.01
N ASP A 48 9.80 7.93 3.59
CA ASP A 48 11.17 8.05 4.12
C ASP A 48 11.92 9.29 3.58
N ARG A 49 11.32 10.05 2.64
CA ARG A 49 11.96 11.20 1.99
C ARG A 49 11.55 12.57 2.52
N ASP A 50 11.31 12.75 3.82
CA ASP A 50 11.35 14.11 4.39
C ASP A 50 11.66 14.17 5.90
N GLY A 51 12.55 13.29 6.38
CA GLY A 51 12.88 13.24 7.82
C GLY A 51 14.04 14.13 8.28
N GLY A 52 14.79 14.79 7.38
CA GLY A 52 15.80 15.77 7.81
C GLY A 52 17.16 15.70 7.14
N ARG A 53 17.24 16.14 5.88
CA ARG A 53 18.50 16.66 5.31
C ARG A 53 18.43 18.16 5.02
N GLY A 54 17.77 18.89 5.92
CA GLY A 54 17.76 20.36 5.97
C GLY A 54 18.77 20.96 6.95
N ARG A 55 19.87 20.28 7.31
CA ARG A 55 20.89 20.86 8.21
C ARG A 55 22.26 21.02 7.56
N ARG A 56 22.52 22.29 7.24
CA ARG A 56 23.81 23.00 7.37
C ARG A 56 24.89 22.69 6.32
N ALA A 57 24.93 23.50 5.27
CA ALA A 57 26.17 23.84 4.58
C ALA A 57 26.17 25.33 4.16
N ARG A 58 26.01 26.23 5.13
CA ARG A 58 26.38 27.64 4.99
C ARG A 58 27.62 27.89 5.84
N ARG A 59 28.76 27.33 5.42
CA ARG A 59 30.07 27.73 5.94
C ARG A 59 31.10 27.78 4.82
N ALA A 60 31.51 29.02 4.55
CA ALA A 60 32.86 29.48 4.26
C ALA A 60 33.56 28.89 3.05
N ARG A 61 33.83 29.74 2.04
CA ARG A 61 35.19 29.99 1.53
C ARG A 61 35.31 31.46 1.11
N SER A 62 36.24 32.16 1.78
CA SER A 62 36.78 33.48 1.46
C SER A 62 37.66 33.44 0.22
#